data_AF-A0A2U9IS06-F1
#
_entry.id   AF-A0A2U9IS06-F1
#
_cell.length_a   1.000
_cell.length_b   1.000
_cell.length_c   1.000
_cell.angle_alpha   90.00
_cell.angle_beta   90.00
_cell.angle_gamma   90.00
#
_symmetry.space_group_name_H-M   'P 1'
#
loop_
_entity.id
_entity.type
_entity.pdbx_description
1 polymer ?
#
loop_
_entity_poly.entity_id
_entity_poly.type
_entity_poly.pdbx_seq_one_letter_code
_entity_poly.pdbx_strand_id
1 'polypeptide(L)'
;MTSLKGHEKIKGEATALPFFSNERNLLECLPGIKRIEGKKFVIEARIGPLRAELSGEVKEYVVNGNKISNLLQVDGPGLTVLIRTNLSVMGDSLDWDVDYSMEGSLAKALATTVGKQAEEVSRQIIQCTPVVFHQLSSSR
;
A
#
# COMPACT_ATOMS: atom_id res chain seq x y z
N MET A 1 -6.79 6.51 14.26
CA MET A 1 -6.16 5.44 13.48
C MET A 1 -7.29 4.70 12.81
N THR A 2 -7.25 4.59 11.49
CA THR A 2 -8.25 3.82 10.74
C THR A 2 -7.56 2.57 10.23
N SER A 3 -8.22 1.42 10.41
CA SER A 3 -7.72 0.12 9.95
C SER A 3 -8.58 -0.40 8.80
N LEU A 4 -7.93 -1.05 7.85
CA LEU A 4 -8.56 -1.72 6.72
C LEU A 4 -8.01 -3.14 6.67
N LYS A 5 -8.90 -4.13 6.52
CA LYS A 5 -8.53 -5.54 6.50
C LYS A 5 -9.13 -6.22 5.29
N GLY A 6 -8.43 -7.22 4.79
CA GLY A 6 -8.97 -8.07 3.74
C GLY A 6 -8.26 -9.40 3.63
N HIS A 7 -8.80 -10.20 2.72
CA HIS A 7 -8.35 -11.56 2.45
C HIS A 7 -8.39 -11.77 0.94
N GLU A 8 -7.31 -12.29 0.37
CA GLU A 8 -7.18 -12.57 -1.06
C GLU A 8 -6.66 -13.98 -1.31
N LYS A 9 -7.12 -14.62 -2.38
CA LYS A 9 -6.53 -15.87 -2.86
C LYS A 9 -5.26 -15.58 -3.67
N ILE A 10 -4.24 -16.38 -3.46
CA ILE A 10 -2.94 -16.29 -4.14
C ILE A 10 -2.55 -17.64 -4.74
N LYS A 11 -1.65 -17.64 -5.73
CA LYS A 11 -1.13 -18.81 -6.45
C LYS A 11 -0.32 -19.80 -5.58
N GLY A 12 -0.23 -19.54 -4.27
CA GLY A 12 0.49 -20.35 -3.31
C GLY A 12 1.71 -19.64 -2.73
N GLU A 13 2.00 -20.00 -1.48
CA GLU A 13 3.02 -19.41 -0.61
C GLU A 13 4.40 -19.36 -1.27
N ALA A 14 4.81 -20.44 -1.95
CA ALA A 14 6.11 -20.56 -2.61
C ALA A 14 6.34 -19.50 -3.70
N THR A 15 5.27 -18.97 -4.29
CA THR A 15 5.35 -17.90 -5.30
C THR A 15 5.12 -16.52 -4.69
N ALA A 16 4.22 -16.42 -3.72
CA ALA A 16 3.83 -15.16 -3.11
C ALA A 16 4.90 -14.59 -2.18
N LEU A 17 5.50 -15.42 -1.32
CA LEU A 17 6.47 -14.96 -0.34
C LEU A 17 7.69 -14.27 -0.97
N PRO A 18 8.36 -14.83 -2.00
CA PRO A 18 9.47 -14.15 -2.64
C PRO A 18 9.10 -12.77 -3.22
N PHE A 19 7.87 -12.64 -3.76
CA PHE A 19 7.41 -11.36 -4.28
C PHE A 19 7.18 -10.36 -3.15
N PHE A 20 6.42 -10.74 -2.13
CA PHE A 20 6.07 -9.85 -1.02
C PHE A 20 7.23 -9.55 -0.08
N SER A 21 8.29 -10.36 -0.08
CA SER A 21 9.51 -10.16 0.71
C SER A 21 10.54 -9.25 0.05
N ASN A 22 10.25 -8.74 -1.15
CA ASN A 22 11.11 -7.80 -1.86
C ASN A 22 10.56 -6.37 -1.73
N GLU A 23 11.25 -5.51 -0.96
CA GLU A 23 10.90 -4.09 -0.76
C GLU A 23 10.77 -3.34 -2.09
N ARG A 24 11.54 -3.73 -3.11
CA ARG A 24 11.47 -3.12 -4.44
C ARG A 24 10.10 -3.32 -5.10
N ASN A 25 9.53 -4.52 -4.94
CA ASN A 25 8.23 -4.84 -5.52
C ASN A 25 7.11 -4.01 -4.88
N LEU A 26 7.19 -3.77 -3.57
CA LEU A 26 6.26 -2.86 -2.87
C LEU A 26 6.31 -1.46 -3.51
N LEU A 27 7.52 -0.91 -3.69
CA LEU A 27 7.72 0.43 -4.24
C LEU A 27 7.26 0.55 -5.70
N GLU A 28 7.51 -0.47 -6.51
CA GLU A 28 7.09 -0.50 -7.92
C GLU A 28 5.58 -0.66 -8.08
N CYS A 29 4.90 -1.25 -7.10
CA CYS A 29 3.45 -1.37 -7.07
C CYS A 29 2.72 -0.14 -6.51
N LEU A 30 3.44 0.91 -6.08
CA LEU A 30 2.81 2.15 -5.64
C LEU A 30 2.13 2.87 -6.83
N PRO A 31 0.82 3.16 -6.76
CA PRO A 31 0.12 3.88 -7.82
C PRO A 31 0.72 5.26 -8.07
N GLY A 32 0.88 5.61 -9.36
CA GLY A 32 1.37 6.93 -9.75
C GLY A 32 2.87 7.14 -9.53
N ILE A 33 3.65 6.08 -9.29
CA ILE A 33 5.10 6.16 -9.11
C ILE A 33 5.78 6.87 -10.30
N LYS A 34 6.58 7.89 -9.98
CA LYS A 34 7.38 8.64 -10.96
C LYS A 34 8.87 8.35 -10.81
N ARG A 35 9.32 8.22 -9.56
CA ARG A 35 10.72 8.01 -9.25
C ARG A 35 10.90 7.20 -7.98
N ILE A 36 11.93 6.36 -7.95
CA ILE A 36 12.38 5.66 -6.75
C ILE A 36 13.90 5.82 -6.64
N GLU A 37 14.37 6.22 -5.45
CA GLU A 37 15.78 6.42 -5.11
C GLU A 37 16.04 5.75 -3.75
N GLY A 38 16.49 4.48 -3.78
CA GLY A 38 16.59 3.65 -2.59
C GLY A 38 15.22 3.45 -1.93
N LYS A 39 15.08 3.86 -0.67
CA LYS A 39 13.82 3.79 0.10
C LYS A 39 12.88 4.96 -0.15
N LYS A 40 13.35 5.99 -0.85
CA LYS A 40 12.58 7.19 -1.14
C LYS A 40 11.88 7.05 -2.47
N PHE A 41 10.69 7.63 -2.57
CA PHE A 41 9.89 7.59 -3.77
C PHE A 41 9.13 8.89 -3.98
N VAL A 42 8.73 9.12 -5.23
CA VAL A 42 7.88 10.24 -5.62
C VAL A 42 6.71 9.68 -6.40
N ILE A 43 5.49 9.99 -5.96
CA ILE A 43 4.24 9.61 -6.64
C ILE A 43 3.49 10.85 -7.10
N GLU A 44 2.78 10.73 -8.22
CA GLU A 44 1.73 11.67 -8.59
C GLU A 44 0.39 11.12 -8.12
N ALA A 45 -0.22 11.79 -7.15
CA ALA A 45 -1.51 11.40 -6.58
C ALA A 45 -2.62 12.38 -6.96
N ARG A 46 -3.85 11.86 -7.08
CA ARG A 46 -5.06 12.67 -7.17
C ARG A 46 -5.74 12.72 -5.80
N ILE A 47 -5.91 13.92 -5.26
CA ILE A 47 -6.62 14.16 -4.00
C ILE A 47 -7.83 15.04 -4.35
N GLY A 48 -8.97 14.40 -4.63
CA GLY A 48 -10.12 15.10 -5.19
C GLY A 48 -9.80 15.69 -6.59
N PRO A 49 -10.10 16.97 -6.87
CA PRO A 49 -9.79 17.60 -8.16
C PRO A 49 -8.30 17.96 -8.32
N LEU A 50 -7.51 17.90 -7.25
CA LEU A 50 -6.12 18.33 -7.25
C LEU A 50 -5.20 17.17 -7.62
N ARG A 51 -4.22 17.45 -8.48
CA ARG A 51 -3.05 16.60 -8.69
C ARG A 51 -1.90 17.15 -7.87
N ALA A 52 -1.26 16.29 -7.09
CA ALA A 52 -0.12 16.64 -6.27
C ALA A 52 1.00 15.63 -6.49
N GLU A 53 2.23 16.14 -6.55
CA GLU A 53 3.42 15.32 -6.41
C GLU A 53 3.69 15.16 -4.91
N LEU A 54 3.73 13.91 -4.46
CA LEU A 54 3.97 13.55 -3.07
C LEU A 54 5.32 12.83 -2.98
N SER A 55 6.10 13.19 -1.97
CA SER A 55 7.32 12.47 -1.65
C SER A 55 7.01 11.41 -0.59
N GLY A 56 7.73 10.31 -0.58
CA GLY A 56 7.57 9.31 0.46
C GLY A 56 8.83 8.51 0.71
N GLU A 57 8.80 7.74 1.79
CA GLU A 57 9.91 6.91 2.23
C GLU A 57 9.40 5.64 2.91
N VAL A 58 10.06 4.52 2.64
CA VAL A 58 9.91 3.28 3.41
C VAL A 58 10.71 3.43 4.71
N LYS A 59 10.01 3.67 5.82
CA LYS A 59 10.64 3.81 7.15
C LYS A 59 11.02 2.46 7.73
N GLU A 60 10.16 1.46 7.55
CA GLU A 60 10.35 0.10 8.03
C GLU A 60 9.93 -0.89 6.95
N TYR A 61 10.67 -1.99 6.83
CA TYR A 61 10.32 -3.14 6.01
C TYR A 61 10.89 -4.40 6.68
N VAL A 62 10.02 -5.29 7.12
CA VAL A 62 10.36 -6.46 7.93
C VAL A 62 9.73 -7.70 7.32
N VAL A 63 10.54 -8.73 7.13
CA VAL A 63 10.12 -10.05 6.68
C VAL A 63 10.44 -11.04 7.80
N ASN A 64 9.42 -11.74 8.29
CA ASN A 64 9.55 -12.75 9.33
C ASN A 64 8.76 -14.00 8.95
N GLY A 65 9.43 -14.93 8.26
CA GLY A 65 8.81 -16.14 7.74
C GLY A 65 7.69 -15.78 6.76
N ASN A 66 6.46 -16.13 7.13
CA ASN A 66 5.28 -15.89 6.31
C ASN A 66 4.59 -14.53 6.57
N LYS A 67 5.17 -13.69 7.44
CA LYS A 67 4.66 -12.37 7.78
C LYS A 67 5.55 -11.29 7.20
N ILE A 68 4.94 -10.32 6.54
CA ILE A 68 5.62 -9.14 6.00
C ILE A 68 4.96 -7.91 6.60
N SER A 69 5.75 -6.94 7.05
CA SER A 69 5.22 -5.65 7.50
C SER A 69 6.06 -4.49 6.99
N ASN A 70 5.42 -3.39 6.64
CA ASN A 70 6.09 -2.17 6.23
C ASN A 70 5.44 -0.93 6.85
N LEU A 71 6.23 0.14 6.95
CA LEU A 71 5.76 1.48 7.31
C LEU A 71 6.19 2.45 6.23
N LEU A 72 5.23 3.03 5.51
CA LEU A 72 5.44 4.10 4.55
C LEU A 72 5.13 5.43 5.22
N GLN A 73 5.99 6.42 4.99
CA GLN A 73 5.67 7.82 5.22
C GLN A 73 5.46 8.50 3.87
N VAL A 74 4.38 9.27 3.73
CA VAL A 74 4.09 10.07 2.54
C VAL A 74 3.87 11.51 2.97
N ASP A 75 4.66 12.41 2.41
CA ASP A 75 4.65 13.85 2.69
C ASP A 75 4.07 14.61 1.49
N GLY A 76 3.09 15.45 1.78
CA GLY A 76 2.45 16.36 0.87
C GLY A 76 2.35 17.77 1.44
N PRO A 77 1.80 18.73 0.67
CA PRO A 77 1.66 20.11 1.14
C PRO A 77 0.81 20.20 2.41
N GLY A 78 1.43 20.48 3.57
CA GLY A 78 0.74 20.63 4.85
C GLY A 78 0.15 19.34 5.44
N LEU A 79 0.59 18.17 4.96
CA LEU A 79 0.08 16.86 5.34
C LEU A 79 1.21 15.82 5.34
N THR A 80 1.29 15.03 6.41
CA THR A 80 2.10 13.79 6.45
C THR A 80 1.17 12.63 6.74
N VAL A 81 1.33 11.52 6.02
CA VAL A 81 0.57 10.28 6.17
C VAL A 81 1.52 9.16 6.51
N LEU A 82 1.22 8.41 7.58
CA LEU A 82 1.91 7.16 7.90
C LEU A 82 0.98 6.00 7.57
N ILE A 83 1.49 5.01 6.83
CA ILE A 83 0.74 3.84 6.39
C ILE A 83 1.53 2.60 6.80
N ARG A 84 1.00 1.86 7.78
CA ARG A 84 1.53 0.57 8.20
C ARG A 84 0.74 -0.53 7.52
N THR A 85 1.43 -1.44 6.84
CA THR A 85 0.82 -2.60 6.20
C THR A 85 1.38 -3.86 6.83
N ASN A 86 0.52 -4.82 7.11
CA ASN A 86 0.85 -6.14 7.59
C ASN A 86 0.24 -7.18 6.65
N LEU A 87 1.04 -8.14 6.20
CA LEU A 87 0.66 -9.23 5.33
C LEU A 87 0.98 -10.55 6.02
N SER A 88 0.07 -11.53 5.90
CA SER A 88 0.27 -12.89 6.37
C SER A 88 -0.09 -13.86 5.25
N VAL A 89 0.92 -14.58 4.74
CA VAL A 89 0.76 -15.58 3.70
C VAL A 89 0.52 -16.94 4.35
N MET A 90 -0.53 -17.66 3.94
CA MET A 90 -0.86 -18.97 4.49
C MET A 90 -1.34 -19.87 3.36
N GLY A 91 -0.46 -20.76 2.85
CA GLY A 91 -0.80 -21.63 1.74
C GLY A 91 -1.23 -20.81 0.51
N ASP A 92 -2.50 -20.92 0.10
CA ASP A 92 -3.06 -20.24 -1.07
C ASP A 92 -3.83 -18.97 -0.72
N SER A 93 -3.55 -18.40 0.46
CA SER A 93 -4.27 -17.25 1.01
C SER A 93 -3.33 -16.15 1.49
N LEU A 94 -3.77 -14.90 1.35
CA LEU A 94 -3.13 -13.70 1.85
C LEU A 94 -4.12 -12.94 2.73
N ASP A 95 -3.82 -12.86 4.02
CA ASP A 95 -4.48 -11.91 4.92
C ASP A 95 -3.69 -10.61 4.95
N TRP A 96 -4.38 -9.48 4.92
CA TRP A 96 -3.74 -8.17 4.98
C TRP A 96 -4.49 -7.21 5.89
N ASP A 97 -3.72 -6.33 6.52
CA ASP A 97 -4.19 -5.26 7.38
C ASP A 97 -3.38 -3.99 7.09
N VAL A 98 -4.07 -2.87 6.98
CA VAL A 98 -3.47 -1.55 6.75
C VAL A 98 -4.01 -0.59 7.78
N ASP A 99 -3.10 -0.04 8.58
CA ASP A 99 -3.34 1.07 9.49
C ASP A 99 -2.79 2.35 8.89
N TYR A 100 -3.53 3.45 9.02
CA TYR A 100 -2.98 4.76 8.70
C TYR A 100 -3.28 5.84 9.74
N SER A 101 -2.37 6.80 9.81
CA SER A 101 -2.49 8.05 10.55
C SER A 101 -2.10 9.23 9.68
N MET A 102 -2.59 10.41 10.04
CA MET A 102 -2.28 11.66 9.34
C MET A 102 -1.97 12.75 10.34
N GLU A 103 -1.03 13.59 9.97
CA GLU A 103 -0.58 14.73 10.75
C GLU A 103 -0.46 15.97 9.86
N GLY A 104 -0.44 17.15 10.48
CA GLY A 104 -0.31 18.42 9.77
C GLY A 104 -1.59 19.25 9.74
N SER A 105 -1.47 20.48 9.23
CA SER A 105 -2.53 21.50 9.26
C SER A 105 -3.75 21.11 8.42
N LEU A 106 -3.58 20.27 7.40
CA LEU A 106 -4.67 19.81 6.53
C LEU A 106 -5.25 18.45 6.92
N ALA A 107 -4.71 17.76 7.92
CA ALA A 107 -5.10 16.39 8.28
C ALA A 107 -6.61 16.26 8.55
N LYS A 108 -7.18 17.19 9.33
CA LYS A 108 -8.61 17.18 9.66
C LYS A 108 -9.51 17.45 8.45
N ALA A 109 -9.09 18.34 7.55
CA ALA A 109 -9.86 18.72 6.37
C ALA A 109 -9.87 17.61 5.29
N LEU A 110 -8.76 16.86 5.18
CA LEU A 110 -8.58 15.85 4.15
C LEU A 110 -8.87 14.42 4.62
N ALA A 111 -9.24 14.22 5.89
CA ALA A 111 -9.37 12.90 6.48
C ALA A 111 -10.28 11.95 5.70
N THR A 112 -11.45 12.43 5.27
CA THR A 112 -12.40 11.61 4.50
C THR A 112 -11.87 11.23 3.12
N THR A 113 -11.20 12.18 2.43
CA THR A 113 -10.67 11.97 1.09
C THR A 113 -9.47 11.03 1.12
N VAL A 114 -8.52 11.27 2.02
CA VAL A 114 -7.34 10.43 2.20
C VAL A 114 -7.75 9.03 2.66
N GLY A 115 -8.75 8.92 3.53
CA GLY A 115 -9.22 7.60 3.98
C GLY A 115 -9.76 6.73 2.84
N LYS A 116 -10.54 7.31 1.91
CA LYS A 116 -10.98 6.60 0.70
C LYS A 116 -9.82 6.24 -0.21
N GLN A 117 -8.86 7.17 -0.39
CA GLN A 117 -7.71 6.93 -1.24
C GLN A 117 -6.75 5.89 -0.68
N ALA A 118 -6.58 5.84 0.65
CA ALA A 118 -5.75 4.86 1.33
C ALA A 118 -6.28 3.44 1.12
N GLU A 119 -7.60 3.25 1.16
CA GLU A 119 -8.21 1.94 0.83
C GLU A 119 -7.95 1.55 -0.62
N GLU A 120 -8.20 2.48 -1.55
CA GLU A 120 -8.02 2.22 -2.98
C GLU A 120 -6.56 1.88 -3.31
N VAL A 121 -5.61 2.66 -2.79
CA VAL A 121 -4.17 2.44 -2.98
C VAL A 121 -3.74 1.10 -2.39
N SER A 122 -4.21 0.76 -1.20
CA SER A 122 -3.89 -0.53 -0.56
C SER A 122 -4.34 -1.70 -1.43
N ARG A 123 -5.56 -1.64 -1.97
CA ARG A 123 -6.08 -2.65 -2.90
C ARG A 123 -5.28 -2.70 -4.20
N GLN A 124 -4.91 -1.55 -4.77
CA GLN A 124 -4.12 -1.50 -6.00
C GLN A 124 -2.73 -2.11 -5.83
N ILE A 125 -2.05 -1.85 -4.70
CA ILE A 125 -0.75 -2.46 -4.39
C ILE A 125 -0.90 -3.99 -4.31
N ILE A 126 -1.92 -4.47 -3.61
CA ILE A 126 -2.18 -5.92 -3.48
C ILE A 126 -2.51 -6.52 -4.85
N GLN A 127 -3.30 -5.85 -5.68
CA GLN A 127 -3.68 -6.31 -7.03
C GLN A 127 -2.55 -6.25 -8.06
N CYS A 128 -1.59 -5.33 -7.89
CA CYS A 128 -0.38 -5.26 -8.71
C CYS A 128 0.47 -6.55 -8.61
N THR A 129 0.25 -7.34 -7.56
CA THR A 129 0.98 -8.56 -7.29
C THR A 129 0.57 -9.68 -8.28
N PRO A 130 1.46 -10.17 -9.16
CA PRO A 130 1.13 -11.17 -10.19
C PRO A 130 0.79 -12.55 -9.63
N VAL A 131 0.91 -12.74 -8.32
CA VAL A 131 0.58 -13.97 -7.60
C VAL A 131 -0.85 -13.98 -7.03
N VAL A 132 -1.57 -12.86 -7.07
CA VAL A 132 -2.98 -12.81 -6.66
C VAL A 132 -3.87 -13.36 -7.78
N PHE A 133 -4.85 -14.19 -7.43
CA PHE A 133 -5.85 -14.61 -8.39
C PHE A 133 -6.83 -13.45 -8.64
N HIS A 134 -6.75 -12.84 -9.82
CA HIS A 134 -7.85 -12.01 -10.28
C HIS A 134 -9.05 -12.91 -10.56
N GLN A 135 -9.96 -13.03 -9.60
CA GLN A 135 -11.35 -13.26 -9.95
C GLN A 135 -11.81 -12.00 -10.66
N LEU A 136 -11.60 -11.94 -11.98
CA LEU A 136 -12.47 -11.14 -12.82
C LEU A 136 -13.88 -11.68 -12.53
N SER A 137 -14.63 -10.96 -11.71
CA SER A 137 -16.09 -11.01 -11.74
C SER A 137 -16.50 -10.50 -13.11
N SER A 138 -16.33 -11.35 -14.12
CA SER A 138 -16.92 -11.17 -15.44
C SER A 138 -18.37 -11.63 -15.36
N SER A 139 -19.25 -10.65 -15.50
CA SER A 139 -20.54 -10.75 -16.21
C SER A 139 -21.66 -11.54 -15.53
N ARG A 140 -22.63 -10.84 -14.92
CA ARG A 140 -23.91 -10.40 -15.53
C ARG A 140 -24.82 -9.80 -14.47
#